data_AF-A0A3C0Q3V8-F1
#
_entry.id   AF-A0A3C0Q3V8-F1
#
_cell.length_a   1.000
_cell.length_b   1.000
_cell.length_c   1.000
_cell.angle_alpha   90.00
_cell.angle_beta   90.00
_cell.angle_gamma   90.00
#
_symmetry.space_group_name_H-M   'P 1'
#
loop_
_entity.id
_entity.type
_entity.pdbx_description
1 polymer ?
#
loop_
_entity_poly.entity_id
_entity_poly.type
_entity_poly.pdbx_seq_one_letter_code
_entity_poly.pdbx_strand_id
1 'polypeptide(L)' 'METEAVRLLAGAIALLPLAGIGLGLGKIFAAYNEAIGRNPGAAPLLDKKFMFTFAVTEALGIFALLIAFYLVFAK' A
#
# COMPACT_ATOMS: atom_id res chain seq x y z
N MET A 1 -25.03 5.00 -19.74
CA MET A 1 -24.53 6.36 -19.46
C MET A 1 -24.42 6.59 -17.96
N GLU A 2 -25.52 6.64 -17.19
CA GLU A 2 -25.44 6.87 -15.72
C GLU A 2 -24.68 5.77 -14.96
N THR A 3 -25.01 4.49 -15.18
CA THR A 3 -24.33 3.37 -14.50
C THR A 3 -22.83 3.31 -14.83
N GLU A 4 -22.46 3.68 -16.04
CA GLU A 4 -21.07 3.72 -16.49
C GLU A 4 -20.30 4.87 -15.82
N ALA A 5 -20.91 6.05 -15.71
CA ALA A 5 -20.33 7.17 -14.98
C ALA A 5 -20.14 6.83 -13.48
N VAL A 6 -21.14 6.22 -12.85
CA VAL A 6 -21.07 5.75 -11.45
C VAL A 6 -19.95 4.73 -11.26
N ARG A 7 -19.81 3.80 -12.21
CA ARG A 7 -18.79 2.76 -12.20
C ARG A 7 -17.37 3.34 -12.29
N LEU A 8 -17.16 4.33 -13.16
CA LEU A 8 -15.87 5.03 -13.27
C LEU A 8 -15.54 5.81 -11.99
N LEU A 9 -16.53 6.52 -11.42
CA LEU A 9 -16.35 7.25 -10.17
C LEU A 9 -16.05 6.31 -9.00
N ALA A 10 -16.77 5.18 -8.89
CA ALA A 10 -16.52 4.17 -7.88
C ALA A 10 -15.10 3.57 -8.00
N GLY A 11 -14.63 3.33 -9.23
CA GLY A 11 -13.25 2.92 -9.49
C GLY A 11 -12.21 3.93 -8.98
N ALA A 12 -12.44 5.22 -9.20
CA ALA A 12 -11.55 6.28 -8.68
C ALA A 12 -11.58 6.34 -7.14
N ILE A 13 -12.76 6.24 -6.52
CA ILE A 13 -12.93 6.23 -5.06
C ILE A 13 -12.23 5.01 -4.43
N ALA A 14 -12.26 3.85 -5.10
CA ALA A 14 -11.60 2.64 -4.63
C ALA A 14 -10.07 2.78 -4.48
N LEU A 15 -9.45 3.79 -5.10
CA LEU A 15 -8.01 4.07 -5.00
C LEU A 15 -7.64 4.97 -3.80
N LEU A 16 -8.60 5.60 -3.12
CA LEU A 16 -8.32 6.45 -1.95
C LEU A 16 -7.46 5.79 -0.86
N PRO A 17 -7.61 4.49 -0.54
CA PRO A 17 -6.75 3.81 0.44
C PRO A 17 -5.25 3.89 0.13
N LEU A 18 -4.84 4.08 -1.13
CA LEU A 18 -3.43 4.21 -1.52
C LEU A 18 -2.73 5.38 -0.81
N ALA A 19 -3.45 6.45 -0.47
CA ALA A 19 -2.90 7.55 0.31
C ALA A 19 -2.47 7.08 1.72
N GLY A 20 -3.31 6.29 2.38
CA GLY A 20 -3.00 5.71 3.70
C GLY A 20 -1.84 4.72 3.64
N ILE A 21 -1.75 3.95 2.56
CA ILE A 21 -0.64 3.01 2.32
C ILE A 21 0.65 3.76 2.09
N GLY A 22 0.67 4.80 1.25
CA GLY A 22 1.85 5.64 1.05
C GLY A 22 2.37 6.25 2.36
N LEU A 23 1.47 6.74 3.21
CA LEU A 23 1.82 7.23 4.55
C LEU A 23 2.35 6.11 5.46
N GLY A 24 1.72 4.92 5.43
CA GLY A 24 2.14 3.75 6.20
C GLY A 24 3.54 3.29 5.80
N LEU A 25 3.80 3.15 4.50
CA LEU A 25 5.12 2.81 3.97
C LEU A 25 6.17 3.85 4.36
N GLY A 26 5.88 5.14 4.18
CA GLY A 26 6.80 6.21 4.60
C GLY A 26 7.22 6.07 6.06
N LYS A 27 6.29 5.75 6.96
CA LYS A 27 6.58 5.49 8.37
C LYS A 27 7.40 4.22 8.60
N ILE A 28 7.08 3.12 7.92
CA ILE A 28 7.81 1.85 8.04
C ILE A 28 9.28 2.03 7.62
N PHE A 29 9.51 2.67 6.47
CA PHE A 29 10.86 2.95 5.97
C PHE A 29 11.62 3.93 6.88
N ALA A 30 10.98 5.00 7.35
CA ALA A 30 11.61 5.94 8.26
C ALA A 30 12.04 5.27 9.58
N ALA A 31 11.16 4.47 10.19
CA ALA A 31 11.46 3.76 11.42
C ALA A 31 12.58 2.72 11.26
N TYR A 32 12.60 2.00 10.13
CA TYR A 32 13.68 1.07 9.81
C TYR A 32 15.02 1.80 9.67
N ASN A 33 15.07 2.86 8.86
CA ASN A 33 16.29 3.64 8.63
C ASN A 33 16.82 4.27 9.93
N GLU A 34 15.93 4.77 10.80
CA GLU A 34 16.32 5.30 12.11
C GLU A 34 16.92 4.22 13.01
N ALA A 35 16.29 3.02 13.06
CA ALA A 35 16.79 1.91 13.87
C ALA A 35 18.17 1.43 13.41
N ILE A 36 18.35 1.24 12.10
CA ILE A 36 19.63 0.82 11.51
C ILE A 36 20.69 1.92 11.61
N GLY A 37 20.32 3.19 11.42
CA GLY A 37 21.23 4.32 11.59
C GLY A 37 21.78 4.42 13.02
N ARG A 38 20.99 4.08 14.03
CA ARG A 38 21.40 4.05 15.45
C ARG A 38 22.20 2.81 15.81
N ASN A 39 21.86 1.65 15.25
CA ASN A 39 22.58 0.40 15.48
C ASN A 39 22.64 -0.44 14.19
N PRO A 40 23.70 -0.28 13.38
CA PRO A 40 23.85 -1.03 12.13
C PRO A 40 23.88 -2.56 12.33
N GLY A 41 24.33 -3.03 13.51
CA GLY A 41 24.34 -4.46 13.85
C GLY A 41 22.96 -5.09 14.00
N ALA A 42 21.89 -4.28 14.09
CA ALA A 42 20.52 -4.78 14.16
C ALA A 42 19.94 -5.17 12.78
N ALA A 43 20.60 -4.86 11.66
CA ALA A 43 20.09 -5.14 10.31
C ALA A 43 19.64 -6.60 10.11
N PRO A 44 20.45 -7.63 10.43
CA PRO A 44 20.06 -9.02 10.19
C PRO A 44 18.78 -9.44 10.94
N LEU A 45 18.50 -8.80 12.08
CA LEU A 45 17.30 -9.04 12.86
C LEU A 45 16.07 -8.32 12.28
N LEU A 46 16.25 -7.11 11.77
CA LEU A 46 15.16 -6.24 11.35
C LEU A 46 14.76 -6.43 9.89
N ASP A 47 15.67 -6.81 8.99
CA ASP A 47 15.43 -6.89 7.55
C ASP A 47 14.22 -7.76 7.19
N LYS A 48 14.13 -8.96 7.78
CA LYS A 48 13.01 -9.88 7.54
C LYS A 48 11.69 -9.32 8.02
N LYS A 49 11.67 -8.70 9.20
CA LYS A 49 10.48 -8.08 9.80
C LYS A 49 10.04 -6.85 8.99
N PHE A 50 10.99 -6.02 8.59
CA PHE A 50 10.78 -4.87 7.73
C PHE A 50 10.15 -5.29 6.40
N MET A 51 10.78 -6.23 5.70
CA MET A 51 10.30 -6.71 4.40
C MET A 51 8.91 -7.33 4.49
N PHE A 52 8.64 -8.13 5.53
CA PHE A 52 7.32 -8.69 5.77
C PHE A 52 6.26 -7.60 6.00
N THR A 53 6.56 -6.61 6.83
CA THR A 53 5.61 -5.53 7.15
C THR A 53 5.36 -4.63 5.94
N PHE A 54 6.41 -4.32 5.18
CA PHE A 54 6.33 -3.64 3.88
C PHE A 54 5.41 -4.40 2.92
N ALA A 55 5.67 -5.69 2.70
CA ALA A 55 4.92 -6.49 1.74
C ALA A 55 3.44 -6.64 2.10
N VAL A 56 3.11 -6.85 3.39
CA VAL A 56 1.72 -6.94 3.83
C VAL A 56 1.00 -5.59 3.70
N THR A 57 1.70 -4.48 3.96
CA THR A 57 1.13 -3.13 3.78
C THR A 57 0.85 -2.84 2.31
N GLU A 58 1.78 -3.20 1.41
CA GLU A 58 1.62 -3.02 -0.03
C GLU A 58 0.54 -3.93 -0.63
N ALA A 59 0.37 -5.15 -0.08
CA ALA A 59 -0.69 -6.06 -0.52
C ALA A 59 -2.09 -5.43 -0.39
N LEU A 60 -2.32 -4.59 0.63
CA LEU A 60 -3.57 -3.83 0.76
C LEU A 60 -3.79 -2.86 -0.42
N GLY A 61 -2.70 -2.33 -0.99
CA GLY A 61 -2.74 -1.40 -2.12
C GLY A 61 -3.04 -2.12 -3.42
N ILE A 62 -2.47 -3.31 -3.58
CA ILE A 62 -2.81 -4.23 -4.67
C ILE A 62 -4.29 -4.60 -4.61
N PHE A 63 -4.86 -4.85 -3.43
CA PHE A 63 -6.31 -5.11 -3.30
C PHE A 63 -7.16 -3.90 -3.69
N ALA A 64 -6.79 -2.69 -3.28
CA ALA A 64 -7.48 -1.46 -3.69
C ALA A 64 -7.44 -1.27 -5.21
N LEU A 65 -6.28 -1.49 -5.83
CA LEU A 65 -6.09 -1.43 -7.28
C LEU A 65 -6.89 -2.52 -8.02
N LEU A 66 -6.91 -3.75 -7.48
CA LEU A 66 -7.69 -4.86 -8.03
C LEU A 66 -9.19 -4.54 -8.03
N ILE A 67 -9.72 -3.98 -6.94
CA ILE A 67 -11.12 -3.56 -6.88
C ILE A 67 -11.39 -2.44 -7.87
N ALA A 68 -10.50 -1.45 -7.99
CA ALA A 68 -10.65 -0.39 -8.99
C ALA A 68 -10.70 -0.96 -10.42
N PHE A 69 -9.81 -1.88 -10.77
CA PHE A 69 -9.83 -2.54 -12.08
C PHE A 69 -11.06 -3.41 -12.30
N TYR A 70 -11.50 -4.16 -11.28
CA TYR A 70 -12.74 -4.93 -11.36
C TYR A 70 -13.92 -3.99 -11.64
N LEU A 71 -14.04 -2.92 -10.85
CA LEU A 71 -15.08 -1.93 -11.05
C LEU A 71 -15.00 -1.29 -12.43
N VAL A 72 -13.84 -0.98 -12.99
CA VAL A 72 -13.75 -0.28 -14.30
C VAL A 72 -13.84 -1.22 -15.51
N PHE A 73 -13.37 -2.46 -15.42
CA PHE A 73 -13.21 -3.33 -16.60
C PHE A 73 -13.98 -4.67 -16.57
N ALA A 74 -14.47 -5.14 -15.42
CA ALA A 74 -15.28 -6.36 -15.37
C ALA A 74 -16.58 -6.22 -16.19
N LYS A 75 -16.98 -7.24 -16.93
CA LYS A 75 -18.23 -7.18 -17.72
C LYS A 75 -19.46 -7.23 -16.82
#